data_AF-A0A4R4X4R5-F1
#
_entry.id   AF-A0A4R4X4R5-F1
#
_cell.length_a   1.000
_cell.length_b   1.000
_cell.length_c   1.000
_cell.angle_alpha   90.00
_cell.angle_beta   90.00
_cell.angle_gamma   90.00
#
_symmetry.space_group_name_H-M   'P 1'
#
loop_
_entity.id
_entity.type
_entity.pdbx_description
1 polymer ?
#
loop_
_entity_poly.entity_id
_entity_poly.type
_entity_poly.pdbx_seq_one_letter_code
_entity_poly.pdbx_strand_id
1 'polypeptide(L)'
;MSVILCMPGWHSERTDKGLRATRISPLSDYQLLNGCLEEIAATDEGELWLLCDAQTRLAERVATAERLRASTSGQASGVRTGGR
;
A
#
# COMPACT_ATOMS: atom_id res chain seq x y z
N MET A 1 11.34 27.54 -6.48
CA MET A 1 11.43 26.26 -7.20
C MET A 1 11.18 25.16 -6.19
N SER A 2 10.02 24.50 -6.24
CA SER A 2 9.69 23.42 -5.30
C SER A 2 10.40 22.16 -5.76
N VAL A 3 11.32 21.63 -4.96
CA VAL A 3 11.94 20.34 -5.22
C VAL A 3 10.85 19.30 -4.96
N ILE A 4 10.22 18.78 -6.02
CA ILE A 4 9.37 17.60 -5.87
C ILE A 4 10.34 16.47 -5.58
N LEU A 5 10.46 16.08 -4.31
CA LEU A 5 11.16 14.87 -3.94
C LEU A 5 10.52 13.71 -4.71
N CYS A 6 11.27 13.05 -5.59
CA CYS A 6 10.81 11.83 -6.24
C CYS A 6 10.59 10.77 -5.16
N MET A 7 9.35 10.57 -4.75
CA MET A 7 8.92 9.48 -3.87
C MET A 7 8.31 8.37 -4.75
N PRO A 8 9.01 7.24 -4.96
CA PRO A 8 8.52 6.19 -5.85
C PRO A 8 7.13 5.70 -5.45
N GLY A 9 6.20 5.68 -6.40
CA GLY A 9 4.81 5.26 -6.16
C GLY A 9 3.90 6.33 -5.56
N TRP A 10 4.39 7.55 -5.34
CA TRP A 10 3.65 8.66 -4.77
C TRP A 10 3.74 9.92 -5.64
N HIS A 11 2.63 10.64 -5.73
CA HIS A 11 2.56 12.00 -6.24
C HIS A 11 2.48 12.95 -5.06
N SER A 12 3.48 13.82 -4.88
CA SER A 12 3.54 14.77 -3.77
C SER A 12 3.29 16.20 -4.24
N GLU A 13 2.56 16.97 -3.43
CA GLU A 13 2.32 18.39 -3.64
C GLU A 13 2.45 19.17 -2.32
N ARG A 14 2.73 20.47 -2.45
CA ARG A 14 2.76 21.41 -1.34
C ARG A 14 1.48 22.21 -1.32
N THR A 15 0.86 22.32 -0.16
CA THR A 15 -0.38 23.05 0.09
C THR A 15 -0.17 24.08 1.19
N ASP A 16 -1.12 24.98 1.38
CA ASP A 16 -1.10 25.97 2.47
C ASP A 16 -1.13 25.32 3.86
N LYS A 17 -1.54 24.05 3.95
CA LYS A 17 -1.66 23.28 5.20
C LYS A 17 -0.48 22.34 5.46
N GLY A 18 0.54 22.36 4.62
CA GLY A 18 1.68 21.44 4.69
C GLY A 18 1.86 20.65 3.39
N LEU A 19 2.47 19.47 3.50
CA LEU A 19 2.71 18.60 2.37
C LEU A 19 1.71 17.47 2.32
N ARG A 20 1.40 17.05 1.09
CA ARG A 20 0.49 15.95 0.82
C ARG A 20 1.09 15.03 -0.22
N ALA A 21 0.89 13.73 -0.06
CA ALA A 21 1.25 12.73 -1.04
C ALA A 21 0.07 11.78 -1.27
N THR A 22 -0.22 11.50 -2.54
CA THR A 22 -1.26 10.56 -2.97
C THR A 22 -0.59 9.42 -3.73
N ARG A 23 -1.05 8.18 -3.51
CA ARG A 23 -0.53 7.02 -4.25
C ARG A 23 -0.82 7.14 -5.74
N ILE A 24 0.15 6.73 -6.56
CA ILE A 24 -0.01 6.65 -8.02
C ILE A 24 -0.84 5.43 -8.40
N SER A 25 -0.65 4.31 -7.71
CA SER A 25 -1.37 3.07 -7.95
C SER A 25 -2.45 2.85 -6.89
N PRO A 26 -3.66 2.40 -7.29
CA PRO A 26 -4.73 2.12 -6.35
C PRO A 26 -4.37 0.95 -5.44
N LEU A 27 -4.99 0.93 -4.26
CA LEU A 27 -4.89 -0.16 -3.30
C LEU A 27 -6.03 -1.16 -3.49
N SER A 28 -5.82 -2.42 -3.16
CA SER A 28 -6.91 -3.40 -3.06
C SER A 28 -7.77 -3.15 -1.82
N ASP A 29 -9.02 -3.63 -1.83
CA ASP A 29 -9.89 -3.59 -0.65
C ASP A 29 -9.23 -4.24 0.57
N TYR A 30 -8.50 -5.35 0.34
CA TYR A 30 -7.75 -6.01 1.40
C TYR A 30 -6.66 -5.11 1.98
N GLN A 31 -5.93 -4.36 1.13
CA GLN A 31 -4.92 -3.41 1.59
C GLN A 31 -5.52 -2.28 2.42
N LEU A 32 -6.64 -1.70 1.98
CA LEU A 32 -7.34 -0.63 2.69
C LEU A 32 -7.86 -1.12 4.06
N LEU A 33 -8.49 -2.29 4.10
CA LEU A 33 -9.00 -2.90 5.34
C LEU A 33 -7.88 -3.22 6.35
N ASN A 34 -6.63 -3.32 5.89
CA ASN A 34 -5.46 -3.58 6.73
C ASN A 34 -4.58 -2.33 6.94
N GLY A 35 -5.14 -1.14 6.76
CA GLY A 35 -4.52 0.13 7.17
C GLY A 35 -3.53 0.73 6.18
N CYS A 36 -3.52 0.26 4.93
CA CYS A 36 -2.82 0.97 3.85
C CYS A 36 -3.59 2.23 3.48
N LEU A 37 -2.89 3.35 3.34
CA LEU A 37 -3.49 4.64 3.04
C LEU A 37 -3.22 5.07 1.59
N GLU A 38 -4.21 5.70 0.97
CA GLU A 38 -4.10 6.31 -0.36
C GLU A 38 -3.48 7.71 -0.32
N GLU A 39 -3.63 8.41 0.80
CA GLU A 39 -3.15 9.77 1.01
C GLU A 39 -2.38 9.87 2.33
N ILE A 40 -1.31 10.65 2.34
CA ILE A 40 -0.51 11.01 3.51
C ILE A 40 -0.37 12.53 3.56
N ALA A 41 -0.53 13.10 4.74
CA ALA A 41 -0.20 14.49 5.03
C ALA A 41 0.99 14.54 6.00
N ALA A 42 1.84 15.54 5.83
CA ALA A 42 3.00 15.79 6.70
C ALA A 42 3.30 17.28 6.82
N THR A 43 3.99 17.65 7.89
CA THR A 43 4.38 19.03 8.18
C THR A 43 5.62 19.45 7.40
N ASP A 44 6.56 18.53 7.18
CA ASP A 44 7.78 18.75 6.43
C ASP A 44 8.16 17.59 5.51
N GLU A 45 9.16 17.84 4.67
CA GLU A 45 9.58 16.93 3.59
C GLU A 45 10.18 15.62 4.11
N GLY A 46 10.89 15.66 5.24
CA GLY A 46 11.50 14.48 5.85
C GLY A 46 10.45 13.58 6.48
N GLU A 47 9.47 14.17 7.18
CA GLU A 47 8.32 13.46 7.70
C GLU A 47 7.52 12.81 6.56
N LEU A 48 7.23 13.55 5.48
CA LEU A 48 6.50 13.02 4.33
C LEU A 48 7.22 11.82 3.72
N TRP A 49 8.53 11.91 3.54
CA TRP A 49 9.33 10.84 2.96
C TRP A 49 9.27 9.56 3.81
N LEU A 50 9.45 9.70 5.13
CA LEU A 50 9.41 8.57 6.06
C LEU A 50 8.03 7.89 6.08
N LEU A 51 6.96 8.67 6.10
CA LEU A 51 5.59 8.14 6.10
C LEU A 51 5.27 7.43 4.78
N CYS A 52 5.67 8.00 3.64
CA CYS A 52 5.50 7.37 2.33
C CYS A 52 6.27 6.04 2.21
N ASP A 53 7.55 5.98 2.64
CA ASP A 53 8.33 4.73 2.63
C ASP A 53 7.69 3.66 3.54
N ALA A 54 7.29 4.05 4.75
CA ALA A 54 6.61 3.14 5.68
C ALA A 54 5.31 2.59 5.09
N GLN A 55 4.50 3.45 4.48
CA GLN A 55 3.25 3.05 3.84
C GLN A 55 3.49 2.17 2.60
N THR A 56 4.51 2.43 1.78
CA THR A 56 4.88 1.54 0.67
C THR A 56 5.24 0.14 1.19
N ARG A 57 6.10 0.03 2.21
CA ARG A 57 6.48 -1.26 2.80
C ARG A 57 5.31 -1.99 3.45
N LEU A 58 4.37 -1.26 4.06
CA LEU A 58 3.15 -1.86 4.60
C LEU A 58 2.31 -2.47 3.47
N ALA A 59 2.05 -1.70 2.41
CA ALA A 59 1.25 -2.14 1.27
C ALA A 59 1.84 -3.39 0.60
N GLU A 60 3.16 -3.47 0.44
CA GLU A 60 3.85 -4.64 -0.12
C GLU A 60 3.68 -5.90 0.75
N ARG A 61 3.80 -5.75 2.07
CA ARG A 61 3.62 -6.85 3.02
C ARG A 61 2.17 -7.32 3.07
N VAL A 62 1.22 -6.39 3.07
CA VAL A 62 -0.21 -6.71 3.04
C VAL A 62 -0.60 -7.39 1.73
N ALA A 63 -0.11 -6.92 0.59
CA ALA A 63 -0.32 -7.60 -0.71
C ALA A 63 0.27 -9.02 -0.71
N THR A 64 1.38 -9.24 0.00
CA THR A 64 1.94 -10.59 0.16
C THR A 64 1.03 -11.47 1.01
N ALA A 65 0.50 -10.97 2.12
CA ALA A 65 -0.48 -11.68 2.95
C ALA A 65 -1.77 -12.01 2.17
N GLU A 66 -2.26 -11.07 1.36
CA GLU A 66 -3.42 -11.27 0.47
C GLU A 66 -3.21 -12.45 -0.48
N ARG A 67 -2.05 -12.52 -1.14
CA ARG A 67 -1.69 -13.62 -2.04
C ARG A 67 -1.61 -14.98 -1.33
N LEU A 68 -1.06 -15.02 -0.12
CA LEU A 68 -1.00 -16.24 0.69
C LEU A 68 -2.40 -16.73 1.13
N ARG A 69 -3.32 -15.79 1.39
CA ARG A 69 -4.72 -16.13 1.68
C ARG A 69 -5.43 -16.71 0.45
N ALA A 70 -5.17 -16.15 -0.73
CA ALA A 70 -5.74 -16.66 -1.97
C ALA A 70 -5.24 -18.08 -2.29
N SER A 71 -3.96 -18.36 -2.07
CA SER A 71 -3.37 -19.68 -2.36
C SER A 71 -3.85 -20.78 -1.41
N THR A 72 -4.05 -20.47 -0.12
CA THR A 72 -4.60 -21.41 0.87
C THR A 72 -6.08 -21.74 0.60
N SER A 73 -6.86 -20.75 0.16
CA SER A 73 -8.26 -20.94 -0.22
C SER A 73 -8.42 -21.81 -1.48
N GLY A 74 -7.42 -21.82 -2.37
CA GLY A 74 -7.39 -22.69 -3.55
C GLY A 74 -7.01 -24.16 -3.27
N GLN A 75 -6.30 -24.44 -2.17
CA GLN A 75 -5.91 -25.82 -1.81
C GLN A 75 -7.03 -26.63 -1.16
N ALA A 76 -8.02 -25.98 -0.53
CA ALA A 76 -9.13 -26.68 0.13
C ALA A 76 -10.10 -27.39 -0.84
N SER A 77 -10.04 -27.10 -2.15
CA SER A 77 -10.96 -27.66 -3.15
C SER A 77 -10.42 -28.87 -3.91
N GLY A 78 -9.23 -29.38 -3.59
CA GLY A 78 -8.56 -30.45 -4.34
C GLY A 78 -8.66 -31.88 -3.78
N VAL A 79 -9.33 -32.11 -2.65
CA VAL A 79 -9.36 -33.45 -2.02
C VAL A 79 -10.79 -33.95 -1.83
N ARG A 80 -11.26 -34.72 -2.84
CA ARG A 80 -12.30 -35.76 -2.85
C ARG A 80 -12.75 -35.87 -4.33
N THR A 81 -12.42 -36.91 -5.10
CA THR A 81 -12.86 -38.29 -4.92
C THR A 81 -11.93 -39.27 -5.65
N GLY A 82 -11.31 -40.18 -4.90
CA GLY A 82 -10.66 -41.39 -5.42
C GLY A 82 -10.91 -42.50 -4.42
N GLY A 83 -12.05 -43.18 -4.54
CA GLY A 83 -12.49 -44.23 -3.63
C GLY A 83 -13.12 -45.35 -4.43
N ARG A 84 -12.29 -46.39 -4.61
CA ARG A 84 -12.43 -47.68 -5.27
C ARG A 84 -13.80 -48.36 -5.21
#